data_AF-A0A1W9SLP4-F1
#
_entry.id   AF-A0A1W9SLP4-F1
#
_cell.length_a   1.000
_cell.length_b   1.000
_cell.length_c   1.000
_cell.angle_alpha   90.00
_cell.angle_beta   90.00
_cell.angle_gamma   90.00
#
_symmetry.space_group_name_H-M   'P 1'
#
loop_
_entity.id
_entity.type
_entity.pdbx_description
1 polymer ?
#
loop_
_entity_poly.entity_id
_entity_poly.type
_entity_poly.pdbx_seq_one_letter_code
_entity_poly.pdbx_strand_id
1 'polypeptide(L)'
;MIVIIICSTIMPNTKFFIETYKRSDLNELSTFIFQIITYKNGIYNLQDTITKKLKIKPIKFYKEKNFVENDFFYSEAIIFKIEADKVEKKFKKLDSKEIKKIVKEKENNLIGNDIKKEISEEKEINNILPLKEVDLHIKKLIPDESGLSSFAILTIQLNRFRSEFESAIINNLNKIIFIHGVGNGVLKEEIRKILDKDYKHFKHQDASFKEYGYGATLVILNKS
;
A
#
# COMPACT_ATOMS: atom_id res chain seq x y z
N MET A 1 37.35 -1.55 -9.97
CA MET A 1 36.09 -0.85 -9.67
C MET A 1 35.00 -1.53 -10.48
N ILE A 2 34.25 -2.44 -9.86
CA ILE A 2 33.16 -3.15 -10.52
C ILE A 2 31.95 -2.22 -10.49
N VAL A 3 31.41 -1.87 -11.66
CA VAL A 3 30.19 -1.07 -11.78
C VAL A 3 29.09 -2.04 -12.17
N ILE A 4 28.20 -2.35 -11.22
CA ILE A 4 27.03 -3.18 -11.46
C ILE A 4 25.91 -2.25 -11.97
N ILE A 5 25.44 -2.49 -13.20
CA ILE A 5 24.32 -1.75 -13.80
C ILE A 5 23.10 -2.66 -13.77
N ILE A 6 22.08 -2.25 -13.03
CA ILE A 6 20.78 -2.94 -12.96
C ILE A 6 19.75 -2.01 -13.59
N CYS A 7 19.10 -2.47 -14.65
CA CYS A 7 18.02 -1.77 -15.33
C CYS A 7 16.74 -2.59 -15.20
N SER A 8 15.69 -1.99 -14.64
CA SER A 8 14.41 -2.67 -14.43
C SER A 8 13.27 -1.65 -14.34
N THR A 9 12.06 -2.13 -14.62
CA THR A 9 10.82 -1.38 -14.38
C THR A 9 10.22 -1.84 -13.06
N ILE A 10 9.96 -0.88 -12.17
CA ILE A 10 9.27 -1.14 -10.91
C ILE A 10 7.81 -0.72 -11.06
N MET A 11 6.90 -1.64 -10.76
CA MET A 11 5.47 -1.35 -10.76
C MET A 11 5.11 -0.39 -9.62
N PRO A 12 4.04 0.41 -9.75
CA PRO A 12 3.60 1.31 -8.68
C PRO A 12 3.35 0.53 -7.38
N ASN A 13 3.86 1.06 -6.27
CA ASN A 13 3.68 0.50 -4.92
C ASN A 13 4.19 -0.94 -4.76
N THR A 14 5.21 -1.32 -5.55
CA THR A 14 5.93 -2.58 -5.37
C THR A 14 7.36 -2.33 -4.95
N LYS A 15 8.05 -3.40 -4.55
CA LYS A 15 9.48 -3.40 -4.28
C LYS A 15 10.19 -4.34 -5.23
N PHE A 16 11.41 -3.97 -5.59
CA PHE A 16 12.27 -4.76 -6.45
C PHE A 16 13.55 -5.11 -5.68
N PHE A 17 13.86 -6.40 -5.61
CA PHE A 17 15.11 -6.85 -4.99
C PHE A 17 16.27 -6.53 -5.93
N ILE A 18 17.29 -5.86 -5.40
CA ILE A 18 18.47 -5.45 -6.16
C ILE A 18 19.57 -6.51 -6.01
N GLU A 19 20.05 -6.72 -4.78
CA GLU A 19 21.18 -7.60 -4.52
C GLU A 19 21.27 -8.00 -3.03
N THR A 20 22.02 -9.06 -2.73
CA THR A 20 22.41 -9.46 -1.37
C THR A 20 23.92 -9.35 -1.23
N TYR A 21 24.37 -8.66 -0.18
CA TYR A 21 25.79 -8.55 0.17
C TYR A 21 26.11 -9.37 1.41
N LYS A 22 27.26 -10.03 1.43
CA LYS A 22 27.78 -10.61 2.67
C LYS A 22 28.29 -9.50 3.57
N ARG A 23 28.34 -9.77 4.88
CA ARG A 23 28.87 -8.83 5.87
C ARG A 23 30.31 -8.42 5.59
N SER A 24 31.15 -9.34 5.07
CA SER A 24 32.53 -9.09 4.65
C SER A 24 32.63 -8.03 3.56
N ASP A 25 31.64 -8.00 2.67
CA ASP A 25 31.67 -7.22 1.43
C ASP A 25 31.10 -5.82 1.65
N LEU A 26 30.51 -5.56 2.83
CA LEU A 26 29.94 -4.26 3.18
C LEU A 26 30.96 -3.12 3.10
N ASN A 27 32.24 -3.39 3.36
CA ASN A 27 33.29 -2.37 3.28
C ASN A 27 33.56 -1.92 1.83
N GLU A 28 33.16 -2.72 0.84
CA GLU A 28 33.29 -2.40 -0.58
C GLU A 28 32.10 -1.58 -1.09
N LEU A 29 31.00 -1.53 -0.33
CA LEU A 29 29.83 -0.70 -0.62
C LEU A 29 30.20 0.78 -0.45
N SER A 30 30.40 1.48 -1.56
CA SER A 30 30.78 2.89 -1.55
C SER A 30 29.62 3.81 -1.92
N THR A 31 29.06 3.67 -3.12
CA THR A 31 28.04 4.60 -3.62
C THR A 31 27.12 3.94 -4.63
N PHE A 32 25.81 4.11 -4.43
CA PHE A 32 24.77 3.75 -5.37
C PHE A 32 24.36 4.98 -6.19
N ILE A 33 24.09 4.77 -7.47
CA ILE A 33 23.55 5.80 -8.36
C ILE A 33 22.20 5.30 -8.87
N PHE A 34 21.15 6.05 -8.57
CA PHE A 34 19.80 5.78 -9.03
C PHE A 34 19.46 6.75 -10.15
N GLN A 35 19.04 6.20 -11.30
CA GLN A 35 18.46 6.96 -12.40
C GLN A 35 17.04 6.44 -12.62
N ILE A 36 16.04 7.28 -12.37
CA ILE A 36 14.64 6.88 -12.36
C ILE A 36 13.88 7.72 -13.37
N ILE A 37 13.10 7.03 -14.20
CA ILE A 37 12.17 7.62 -15.16
C ILE A 37 10.80 7.06 -14.82
N THR A 38 9.83 7.93 -14.56
CA THR A 38 8.45 7.53 -14.29
C THR A 38 7.60 7.64 -15.56
N TYR A 39 6.69 6.70 -15.73
CA TYR A 39 5.74 6.69 -16.84
C TYR A 39 4.41 6.07 -16.39
N LYS A 40 3.33 6.33 -17.13
CA LYS A 40 2.01 5.74 -16.91
C LYS A 40 1.31 5.55 -18.26
N ASN A 41 0.58 4.45 -18.41
CA ASN A 41 -0.30 4.26 -19.57
C ASN A 41 -1.55 5.14 -19.44
N GLY A 42 -1.85 5.92 -20.47
CA GLY A 42 -2.97 6.88 -20.49
C GLY A 42 -2.54 8.32 -20.20
N ILE A 43 -3.42 9.12 -19.59
CA ILE A 43 -3.13 10.53 -19.29
C ILE A 43 -2.03 10.59 -18.23
N TYR A 44 -0.86 11.09 -18.64
CA TYR A 44 0.32 11.20 -17.80
C TYR A 44 0.93 12.59 -17.91
N ASN A 45 1.13 13.24 -16.76
CA ASN A 45 1.89 14.47 -16.68
C ASN A 45 3.37 14.13 -16.60
N LEU A 46 4.12 14.43 -17.66
CA LEU A 46 5.56 14.22 -17.72
C LEU A 46 6.24 14.76 -16.45
N GLN A 47 7.13 13.95 -15.88
CA GLN A 47 7.96 14.30 -14.74
C GLN A 47 9.42 14.33 -15.20
N ASP A 48 10.21 15.15 -14.53
CA ASP A 48 11.65 15.18 -14.76
C ASP A 48 12.28 13.84 -14.34
N THR A 49 13.35 13.46 -15.03
CA THR A 49 14.14 12.29 -14.65
C THR A 49 14.84 12.55 -13.31
N ILE A 50 14.91 11.53 -12.46
CA ILE A 50 15.52 11.64 -11.13
C ILE A 50 16.88 10.96 -11.20
N THR A 51 17.96 11.71 -10.90
CA THR A 51 19.28 11.14 -10.69
C THR A 51 19.71 11.38 -9.24
N LYS A 52 19.91 10.31 -8.46
CA LYS A 52 20.31 10.38 -7.05
C LYS A 52 21.56 9.56 -6.80
N LYS A 53 22.57 10.20 -6.18
CA LYS A 53 23.78 9.53 -5.69
C LYS A 53 23.62 9.28 -4.19
N LEU A 54 23.62 8.01 -3.78
CA LEU A 54 23.46 7.58 -2.39
C LEU A 54 24.77 6.94 -1.90
N LYS A 55 25.50 7.66 -1.04
CA LYS A 55 26.68 7.11 -0.37
C LYS A 55 26.25 6.36 0.88
N ILE A 56 26.50 5.05 0.91
CA ILE A 56 26.19 4.21 2.08
C ILE A 56 27.46 4.05 2.91
N LYS A 57 27.38 4.30 4.22
CA LYS A 57 28.49 4.08 5.15
C LYS A 57 28.33 2.71 5.79
N PRO A 58 29.30 1.78 5.68
CA PRO A 58 29.18 0.41 6.19
C PRO A 58 28.86 0.37 7.68
N ILE A 59 29.42 1.30 8.46
CA ILE A 59 29.16 1.50 9.91
C ILE A 59 27.66 1.54 10.25
N LYS A 60 26.79 1.93 9.31
CA LYS A 60 25.35 1.97 9.54
C LYS A 60 24.76 0.58 9.78
N PHE A 61 25.27 -0.46 9.13
CA PHE A 61 24.78 -1.83 9.27
C PHE A 61 25.27 -2.54 10.54
N TYR A 62 26.27 -1.98 11.23
CA TYR A 62 26.83 -2.57 12.45
C TYR A 62 26.17 -2.07 13.75
N LYS A 63 25.22 -1.13 13.65
CA LYS A 63 24.53 -0.56 14.81
C LYS A 63 23.03 -0.86 14.69
N GLU A 64 22.52 -1.71 15.57
CA GLU A 64 21.11 -2.12 15.61
C GLU A 64 20.15 -0.93 15.63
N LYS A 65 20.45 0.12 16.41
CA LYS A 65 19.65 1.36 16.49
C LYS A 65 19.41 2.10 15.16
N ASN A 66 20.15 1.76 14.09
CA ASN A 66 19.92 2.37 12.78
C ASN A 66 18.85 1.63 11.97
N PHE A 67 18.55 0.40 12.35
CA PHE A 67 17.41 -0.35 11.85
C PHE A 67 16.19 0.17 12.61
N VAL A 68 15.16 0.55 11.87
CA VAL A 68 13.93 1.10 12.44
C VAL A 68 12.74 0.33 11.92
N GLU A 69 11.72 0.20 12.76
CA GLU A 69 10.38 -0.18 12.31
C GLU A 69 9.95 0.76 11.19
N ASN A 70 9.36 0.21 10.14
CA ASN A 70 9.12 0.96 8.90
C ASN A 70 7.97 0.36 8.10
N ASP A 71 7.43 1.16 7.18
CA ASP A 71 6.28 0.81 6.38
C ASP A 71 6.58 -0.12 5.17
N PHE A 72 7.77 -0.72 5.08
CA PHE A 72 8.24 -1.41 3.86
C PHE A 72 8.71 -2.85 4.08
N PHE A 73 9.16 -3.18 5.30
CA PHE A 73 9.72 -4.47 5.68
C PHE A 73 9.11 -4.96 6.99
N TYR A 74 8.97 -6.29 7.13
CA TYR A 74 8.54 -6.92 8.38
C TYR A 74 9.58 -6.83 9.50
N SER A 75 10.85 -6.77 9.11
CA SER A 75 11.95 -6.53 10.03
C SER A 75 12.28 -5.05 10.06
N GLU A 76 12.87 -4.60 11.17
CA GLU A 76 13.52 -3.32 11.22
C GLU A 76 14.52 -3.19 10.06
N ALA A 77 14.55 -2.04 9.42
CA ALA A 77 15.36 -1.81 8.23
C ALA A 77 15.97 -0.42 8.25
N ILE A 78 17.10 -0.26 7.54
CA ILE A 78 17.70 1.05 7.31
C ILE A 78 17.08 1.64 6.04
N ILE A 79 16.23 2.66 6.21
CA ILE A 79 15.56 3.31 5.09
C ILE A 79 16.38 4.47 4.55
N PHE A 80 16.65 4.45 3.25
CA PHE A 80 17.29 5.56 2.52
C PHE A 80 16.26 6.19 1.57
N LYS A 81 15.82 7.41 1.87
CA LYS A 81 14.87 8.14 1.03
C LYS A 81 15.56 8.61 -0.25
N ILE A 82 15.00 8.24 -1.39
CA ILE A 82 15.39 8.77 -2.70
C ILE A 82 14.45 9.96 -2.96
N GLU A 83 14.79 11.13 -2.40
CA GLU A 83 13.95 12.32 -2.56
C GLU A 83 13.91 12.79 -4.01
N ALA A 84 12.68 12.87 -4.56
CA ALA A 84 12.37 13.60 -5.77
C ALA A 84 11.75 14.95 -5.36
N ASP A 85 12.57 16.01 -5.28
CA ASP A 85 12.26 17.34 -4.73
C ASP A 85 10.98 18.02 -5.27
N LYS A 86 10.38 17.49 -6.35
CA LYS A 86 9.24 18.10 -7.05
C LYS A 86 7.90 17.39 -6.86
N VAL A 87 7.89 16.12 -6.45
CA VAL A 87 6.65 15.31 -6.39
C VAL A 87 5.75 15.75 -5.23
N GLU A 88 6.32 16.01 -4.05
CA GLU A 88 5.57 16.43 -2.85
C GLU A 88 4.85 17.79 -3.02
N LYS A 89 5.37 18.71 -3.85
CA LYS A 89 4.76 20.03 -4.08
C LYS A 89 3.49 19.98 -4.95
N LYS A 90 3.35 18.97 -5.83
CA LYS A 90 2.15 18.79 -6.66
C LYS A 90 1.00 18.17 -5.87
N PHE A 91 1.27 17.19 -5.00
CA PHE A 91 0.26 16.54 -4.17
C PHE A 91 -0.41 17.53 -3.20
N LYS A 92 0.37 18.41 -2.52
CA LYS A 92 -0.21 19.46 -1.64
C LYS A 92 -1.08 20.50 -2.37
N LYS A 93 -0.84 20.73 -3.66
CA LYS A 93 -1.60 21.72 -4.46
C LYS A 93 -2.93 21.19 -4.99
N LEU A 94 -3.08 19.88 -5.13
CA LEU A 94 -4.32 19.23 -5.56
C LEU A 94 -5.36 19.20 -4.43
N ASP A 95 -4.96 18.81 -3.21
CA ASP A 95 -5.81 18.83 -2.01
C ASP A 95 -6.45 20.20 -1.75
N SER A 96 -5.65 21.27 -1.82
CA SER A 96 -6.12 22.61 -1.43
C SER A 96 -7.17 23.21 -2.37
N LYS A 97 -7.31 22.73 -3.61
CA LYS A 97 -8.30 23.24 -4.57
C LYS A 97 -9.64 22.53 -4.46
N GLU A 98 -9.66 21.23 -4.17
CA GLU A 98 -10.91 20.48 -3.93
C GLU A 98 -11.54 20.87 -2.59
N ILE A 99 -10.73 21.07 -1.54
CA ILE A 99 -11.21 21.52 -0.22
C ILE A 99 -11.91 22.89 -0.31
N LYS A 100 -11.36 23.85 -1.07
CA LYS A 100 -11.96 25.18 -1.23
C LYS A 100 -13.30 25.17 -1.97
N LYS A 101 -13.54 24.19 -2.83
CA LYS A 101 -14.80 24.04 -3.56
C LYS A 101 -15.90 23.46 -2.66
N ILE A 102 -15.53 22.50 -1.81
CA ILE A 102 -16.41 21.86 -0.83
C ILE A 102 -16.78 22.82 0.32
N VAL A 103 -15.87 23.70 0.74
CA VAL A 103 -16.15 24.73 1.76
C VAL A 103 -17.16 25.77 1.25
N LYS A 104 -17.03 26.21 -0.01
CA LYS A 104 -17.89 27.26 -0.58
C LYS A 104 -19.34 26.82 -0.82
N GLU A 105 -19.58 25.53 -1.01
CA GLU A 105 -20.94 24.98 -1.17
C GLU A 105 -21.65 24.76 0.18
N LYS A 106 -20.90 24.64 1.28
CA LYS A 106 -21.44 24.46 2.64
C LYS A 106 -21.72 25.77 3.39
N GLU A 107 -21.17 26.90 2.95
CA GLU A 107 -21.30 28.20 3.61
C GLU A 107 -22.65 28.92 3.35
N ASN A 108 -23.47 28.47 2.39
CA ASN A 108 -24.72 29.16 2.05
C ASN A 108 -25.97 28.69 2.83
N ASN A 109 -25.87 27.70 3.72
CA ASN A 109 -27.07 27.02 4.21
C ASN A 109 -27.32 26.96 5.73
N LEU A 110 -26.53 27.57 6.61
CA LEU A 110 -26.91 27.58 8.04
C LEU A 110 -26.47 28.88 8.75
N ILE A 111 -27.45 29.77 8.90
CA ILE A 111 -27.51 30.81 9.93
C ILE A 111 -27.84 30.12 11.26
N GLY A 112 -27.10 30.43 12.33
CA GLY A 112 -27.57 30.17 13.70
C GLY A 112 -26.51 29.68 14.71
N ASN A 113 -25.74 30.63 15.23
CA ASN A 113 -25.22 30.81 16.60
C ASN A 113 -24.66 29.61 17.43
N ASP A 114 -23.42 29.85 17.85
CA ASP A 114 -22.81 29.53 19.16
C ASP A 114 -22.69 28.06 19.58
N ILE A 115 -21.45 27.54 19.49
CA ILE A 115 -20.59 27.17 20.65
C ILE A 115 -19.19 26.87 20.10
N LYS A 116 -18.24 27.76 20.40
CA LYS A 116 -16.80 27.46 20.42
C LYS A 116 -16.51 26.65 21.68
N LYS A 117 -16.24 25.36 21.53
CA LYS A 117 -15.27 24.64 22.38
C LYS A 117 -14.83 23.33 21.73
N GLU A 118 -13.55 23.31 21.36
CA GLU A 118 -12.60 22.18 21.47
C GLU A 118 -13.05 20.85 20.82
N ILE A 119 -12.69 20.54 19.57
CA ILE A 119 -11.37 20.04 19.13
C ILE A 119 -10.80 18.97 20.08
N SER A 120 -11.43 17.80 20.17
CA SER A 120 -10.75 16.59 20.68
C SER A 120 -11.35 15.23 20.29
N GLU A 121 -12.29 15.12 19.35
CA GLU A 121 -13.00 13.84 19.14
C GLU A 121 -12.83 13.17 17.76
N GLU A 122 -12.06 13.73 16.83
CA GLU A 122 -11.84 13.08 15.52
C GLU A 122 -10.83 11.92 15.53
N LYS A 123 -10.16 11.66 16.65
CA LYS A 123 -9.20 10.54 16.75
C LYS A 123 -9.82 9.20 17.17
N GLU A 124 -11.09 9.16 17.59
CA GLU A 124 -11.70 7.91 18.10
C GLU A 124 -12.71 7.24 17.14
N ILE A 125 -13.14 7.90 16.06
CA ILE A 125 -14.17 7.34 15.17
C ILE A 125 -13.64 6.19 14.27
N ASN A 126 -12.33 5.96 14.19
CA ASN A 126 -11.77 4.88 13.38
C ASN A 126 -11.88 3.47 14.02
N ASN A 127 -12.32 3.34 15.28
CA ASN A 127 -12.27 2.07 16.03
C ASN A 127 -13.62 1.38 16.29
N ILE A 128 -14.76 1.85 15.74
CA ILE A 128 -16.08 1.30 16.11
C ILE A 128 -16.99 1.10 14.89
N LEU A 129 -16.49 0.45 13.84
CA LEU A 129 -17.36 -0.17 12.84
C LEU A 129 -17.00 -1.65 12.75
N PRO A 130 -17.97 -2.56 12.55
CA PRO A 130 -17.70 -3.99 12.47
C PRO A 130 -16.78 -4.25 11.26
N LEU A 131 -15.50 -4.44 11.54
CA LEU A 131 -14.48 -4.85 10.59
C LEU A 131 -14.52 -6.37 10.55
N LYS A 132 -15.03 -6.94 9.46
CA LYS A 132 -14.89 -8.38 9.21
C LYS A 132 -13.54 -8.61 8.55
N GLU A 133 -12.73 -9.47 9.14
CA GLU A 133 -11.46 -9.93 8.57
C GLU A 133 -11.62 -11.34 8.02
N VAL A 134 -11.05 -11.57 6.84
CA VAL A 134 -11.11 -12.86 6.15
C VAL A 134 -9.72 -13.25 5.72
N ASP A 135 -9.19 -14.30 6.33
CA ASP A 135 -7.91 -14.89 5.94
C ASP A 135 -8.09 -15.82 4.73
N LEU A 136 -7.42 -15.48 3.62
CA LEU A 136 -7.44 -16.20 2.36
C LEU A 136 -6.21 -17.08 2.17
N HIS A 137 -5.29 -17.20 3.13
CA HIS A 137 -4.19 -18.17 3.02
C HIS A 137 -4.76 -19.58 2.92
N ILE A 138 -4.26 -20.37 1.96
CA ILE A 138 -4.79 -21.71 1.66
C ILE A 138 -4.84 -22.64 2.89
N LYS A 139 -3.83 -22.56 3.77
CA LYS A 139 -3.75 -23.26 5.06
C LYS A 139 -4.89 -22.96 6.03
N LYS A 140 -5.62 -21.85 5.83
CA LYS A 140 -6.82 -21.51 6.60
C LYS A 140 -8.11 -22.02 5.95
N LEU A 141 -8.06 -22.30 4.65
CA LEU A 141 -9.24 -22.68 3.87
C LEU A 141 -9.42 -24.19 3.82
N ILE A 142 -8.32 -24.95 3.79
CA ILE A 142 -8.32 -26.41 3.71
C ILE A 142 -7.26 -27.03 4.64
N PRO A 143 -7.49 -28.25 5.15
CA PRO A 143 -6.57 -28.92 6.06
C PRO A 143 -5.32 -29.47 5.36
N ASP A 144 -5.41 -29.81 4.07
CA ASP A 144 -4.28 -30.33 3.28
C ASP A 144 -4.30 -29.72 1.88
N GLU A 145 -3.17 -29.15 1.48
CA GLU A 145 -2.92 -28.51 0.19
C GLU A 145 -1.95 -29.31 -0.69
N SER A 146 -1.46 -30.45 -0.19
CA SER A 146 -0.50 -31.29 -0.88
C SER A 146 -1.09 -31.85 -2.19
N GLY A 147 -0.31 -31.73 -3.28
CA GLY A 147 -0.74 -32.17 -4.61
C GLY A 147 -1.66 -31.20 -5.37
N LEU A 148 -2.08 -30.08 -4.79
CA LEU A 148 -2.82 -29.06 -5.52
C LEU A 148 -1.92 -28.23 -6.43
N SER A 149 -2.40 -27.95 -7.64
CA SER A 149 -1.73 -27.00 -8.54
C SER A 149 -1.93 -25.56 -8.07
N SER A 150 -1.01 -24.66 -8.44
CA SER A 150 -1.13 -23.23 -8.14
C SER A 150 -2.45 -22.62 -8.63
N PHE A 151 -2.97 -23.11 -9.76
CA PHE A 151 -4.27 -22.71 -10.29
C PHE A 151 -5.43 -23.16 -9.41
N ALA A 152 -5.40 -24.40 -8.91
CA ALA A 152 -6.41 -24.93 -8.00
C ALA A 152 -6.41 -24.16 -6.66
N ILE A 153 -5.22 -23.89 -6.11
CA ILE A 153 -5.05 -23.09 -4.90
C ILE A 153 -5.66 -21.69 -5.09
N LEU A 154 -5.27 -21.00 -6.16
CA LEU A 154 -5.79 -19.66 -6.48
C LEU A 154 -7.32 -19.68 -6.63
N THR A 155 -7.87 -20.69 -7.29
CA THR A 155 -9.32 -20.84 -7.48
C THR A 155 -10.06 -20.97 -6.15
N ILE A 156 -9.55 -21.81 -5.22
CA ILE A 156 -10.14 -21.97 -3.88
C ILE A 156 -10.15 -20.64 -3.12
N GLN A 157 -9.03 -19.91 -3.16
CA GLN A 157 -8.90 -18.61 -2.49
C GLN A 157 -9.85 -17.57 -3.07
N LEU A 158 -9.97 -17.50 -4.40
CA LEU A 158 -10.86 -16.57 -5.10
C LEU A 158 -12.35 -16.90 -4.92
N ASN A 159 -12.69 -18.18 -4.76
CA ASN A 159 -14.04 -18.61 -4.42
C ASN A 159 -14.41 -18.22 -3.00
N ARG A 160 -13.49 -18.39 -2.04
CA ARG A 160 -13.72 -17.93 -0.66
C ARG A 160 -13.90 -16.42 -0.61
N PHE A 161 -13.04 -15.67 -1.30
CA PHE A 161 -13.15 -14.21 -1.42
C PHE A 161 -14.56 -13.79 -1.87
N ARG A 162 -15.09 -14.35 -2.97
CA ARG A 162 -16.42 -14.01 -3.48
C ARG A 162 -17.52 -14.30 -2.47
N SER A 163 -17.52 -15.51 -1.92
CA SER A 163 -18.54 -15.93 -0.96
C SER A 163 -18.59 -15.00 0.25
N GLU A 164 -17.42 -14.63 0.78
CA GLU A 164 -17.33 -13.74 1.93
C GLU A 164 -17.67 -12.29 1.60
N PHE A 165 -17.33 -11.84 0.39
CA PHE A 165 -17.68 -10.50 -0.10
C PHE A 165 -19.19 -10.34 -0.29
N GLU A 166 -19.85 -11.30 -0.95
CA GLU A 166 -21.31 -11.32 -1.10
C GLU A 166 -22.02 -11.41 0.25
N SER A 167 -21.52 -12.26 1.15
CA SER A 167 -22.03 -12.33 2.52
C SER A 167 -21.92 -10.98 3.23
N ALA A 168 -20.81 -10.25 3.06
CA ALA A 168 -20.63 -8.94 3.66
C ALA A 168 -21.59 -7.89 3.11
N ILE A 169 -21.89 -7.93 1.80
CA ILE A 169 -22.88 -7.06 1.16
C ILE A 169 -24.27 -7.36 1.70
N ILE A 170 -24.68 -8.64 1.73
CA ILE A 170 -26.01 -9.06 2.22
C ILE A 170 -26.21 -8.65 3.69
N ASN A 171 -25.17 -8.75 4.50
CA ASN A 171 -25.19 -8.37 5.91
C ASN A 171 -25.02 -6.86 6.15
N ASN A 172 -24.98 -6.04 5.10
CA ASN A 172 -24.79 -4.58 5.17
C ASN A 172 -23.58 -4.18 6.03
N LEU A 173 -22.46 -4.90 5.90
CA LEU A 173 -21.23 -4.52 6.56
C LEU A 173 -20.71 -3.20 5.97
N ASN A 174 -20.08 -2.37 6.81
CA ASN A 174 -19.51 -1.11 6.33
C ASN A 174 -18.16 -1.31 5.64
N LYS A 175 -17.38 -2.28 6.12
CA LYS A 175 -16.01 -2.55 5.69
C LYS A 175 -15.68 -4.03 5.86
N ILE A 176 -14.82 -4.56 4.98
CA ILE A 176 -14.28 -5.92 5.07
C ILE A 176 -12.79 -5.90 4.66
N ILE A 177 -11.98 -6.69 5.36
CA ILE A 177 -10.55 -6.83 5.10
C ILE A 177 -10.27 -8.26 4.64
N PHE A 178 -9.60 -8.40 3.50
CA PHE A 178 -9.15 -9.69 2.97
C PHE A 178 -7.64 -9.82 3.12
N ILE A 179 -7.19 -10.81 3.89
CA ILE A 179 -5.78 -11.10 4.14
C ILE A 179 -5.33 -12.16 3.14
N HIS A 180 -4.62 -11.77 2.10
CA HIS A 180 -4.16 -12.65 1.02
C HIS A 180 -2.65 -12.96 1.08
N GLY A 181 -1.93 -12.36 2.04
CA GLY A 181 -0.47 -12.49 2.17
C GLY A 181 0.30 -11.70 1.12
N VAL A 182 1.63 -11.68 1.22
CA VAL A 182 2.48 -10.90 0.31
C VAL A 182 2.77 -11.67 -0.99
N GLY A 183 3.22 -12.92 -0.88
CA GLY A 183 3.47 -13.83 -2.01
C GLY A 183 4.12 -13.17 -3.23
N ASN A 184 3.72 -13.61 -4.42
CA ASN A 184 4.06 -12.97 -5.71
C ASN A 184 3.02 -11.92 -6.15
N GLY A 185 2.05 -11.58 -5.30
CA GLY A 185 0.98 -10.64 -5.63
C GLY A 185 -0.17 -11.17 -6.50
N VAL A 186 -0.10 -12.39 -7.03
CA VAL A 186 -1.13 -12.95 -7.94
C VAL A 186 -2.54 -12.90 -7.35
N LEU A 187 -2.72 -13.37 -6.10
CA LEU A 187 -4.04 -13.36 -5.45
C LEU A 187 -4.57 -11.93 -5.24
N LYS A 188 -3.71 -10.98 -4.86
CA LYS A 188 -4.04 -9.56 -4.71
C LYS A 188 -4.54 -8.98 -6.03
N GLU A 189 -3.84 -9.25 -7.12
CA GLU A 189 -4.20 -8.74 -8.46
C GLU A 189 -5.53 -9.30 -8.94
N GLU A 190 -5.75 -10.60 -8.79
CA GLU A 190 -7.02 -11.23 -9.18
C GLU A 190 -8.18 -10.67 -8.36
N ILE A 191 -8.02 -10.51 -7.03
CA ILE A 191 -9.02 -9.85 -6.18
C ILE A 191 -9.37 -8.45 -6.69
N ARG A 192 -8.36 -7.63 -6.99
CA ARG A 192 -8.57 -6.27 -7.53
C ARG A 192 -9.27 -6.28 -8.88
N LYS A 193 -8.87 -7.16 -9.80
CA LYS A 193 -9.53 -7.31 -11.10
C LYS A 193 -11.02 -7.62 -10.94
N ILE A 194 -11.37 -8.48 -9.99
CA ILE A 194 -12.77 -8.83 -9.70
C ILE A 194 -13.50 -7.61 -9.15
N LEU A 195 -12.91 -6.90 -8.19
CA LEU A 195 -13.51 -5.69 -7.61
C LEU A 195 -13.74 -4.61 -8.69
N ASP A 196 -12.74 -4.35 -9.52
CA ASP A 196 -12.79 -3.35 -10.59
C ASP A 196 -13.73 -3.73 -11.74
N LYS A 197 -13.92 -5.02 -12.01
CA LYS A 197 -14.75 -5.49 -13.12
C LYS A 197 -16.20 -5.70 -12.71
N ASP A 198 -16.40 -6.43 -11.63
CA ASP A 198 -17.70 -6.96 -11.22
C ASP A 198 -18.35 -6.11 -10.11
N TYR A 199 -17.55 -5.33 -9.36
CA TYR A 199 -17.99 -4.61 -8.14
C TYR A 199 -17.59 -3.13 -8.10
N LYS A 200 -17.67 -2.45 -9.26
CA LYS A 200 -17.20 -1.06 -9.49
C LYS A 200 -17.68 0.01 -8.51
N HIS A 201 -18.81 -0.23 -7.84
CA HIS A 201 -19.41 0.73 -6.91
C HIS A 201 -18.71 0.74 -5.54
N PHE A 202 -17.93 -0.30 -5.23
CA PHE A 202 -17.26 -0.45 -3.96
C PHE A 202 -15.82 0.04 -4.07
N LYS A 203 -15.43 0.96 -3.18
CA LYS A 203 -14.07 1.46 -3.11
C LYS A 203 -13.21 0.42 -2.40
N HIS A 204 -12.01 0.19 -2.90
CA HIS A 204 -11.04 -0.68 -2.25
C HIS A 204 -9.67 -0.03 -2.22
N GLN A 205 -8.89 -0.37 -1.20
CA GLN A 205 -7.54 0.12 -0.99
C GLN A 205 -6.74 -0.94 -0.22
N ASP A 206 -5.44 -0.75 -0.08
CA ASP A 206 -4.67 -1.59 0.82
C ASP A 206 -5.09 -1.31 2.28
N ALA A 207 -5.17 -2.37 3.10
CA ALA A 207 -5.47 -2.25 4.51
C ALA A 207 -4.31 -1.58 5.27
N SER A 208 -4.53 -1.21 6.54
CA SER A 208 -3.52 -0.54 7.36
C SER A 208 -2.20 -1.30 7.33
N PHE A 209 -1.13 -0.63 6.85
CA PHE A 209 0.19 -1.23 6.76
C PHE A 209 0.68 -1.71 8.13
N LYS A 210 0.42 -0.92 9.19
CA LYS A 210 0.83 -1.23 10.56
C LYS A 210 0.24 -2.54 11.08
N GLU A 211 -0.96 -2.92 10.64
CA GLU A 211 -1.68 -4.10 11.12
C GLU A 211 -1.49 -5.32 10.22
N TYR A 212 -1.38 -5.13 8.89
CA TYR A 212 -1.41 -6.23 7.91
C TYR A 212 -0.25 -6.24 6.90
N GLY A 213 0.68 -5.29 7.00
CA GLY A 213 1.73 -5.07 5.99
C GLY A 213 1.14 -4.81 4.60
N TYR A 214 1.74 -5.37 3.55
CA TYR A 214 1.19 -5.34 2.18
C TYR A 214 0.20 -6.48 1.87
N GLY A 215 -0.13 -7.30 2.87
CA GLY A 215 -0.78 -8.59 2.69
C GLY A 215 -2.30 -8.57 2.74
N ALA A 216 -2.93 -7.38 2.76
CA ALA A 216 -4.38 -7.29 2.87
C ALA A 216 -5.01 -6.15 2.06
N THR A 217 -6.24 -6.39 1.61
CA THR A 217 -7.07 -5.43 0.87
C THR A 217 -8.30 -5.08 1.71
N LEU A 218 -8.49 -3.78 1.97
CA LEU A 218 -9.70 -3.22 2.58
C LEU A 218 -10.71 -2.88 1.48
N VAL A 219 -11.93 -3.34 1.64
CA VAL A 219 -13.06 -2.96 0.79
C VAL A 219 -14.11 -2.22 1.62
N ILE A 220 -14.52 -1.07 1.10
CA ILE A 220 -15.51 -0.18 1.69
C ILE A 220 -16.85 -0.48 1.01
N LEU A 221 -17.81 -0.94 1.81
CA LEU A 221 -19.10 -1.49 1.36
C LEU A 221 -20.27 -0.52 1.51
N ASN A 222 -20.05 0.65 2.13
CA ASN A 222 -21.09 1.66 2.18
C ASN A 222 -21.33 2.26 0.79
N LYS A 223 -22.60 2.40 0.40
CA LYS A 223 -22.97 3.10 -0.84
C LYS A 223 -22.55 4.57 -0.70
N SER A 224 -21.66 5.03 -1.58
CA SER A 224 -21.46 6.48 -1.83
C SER A 224 -22.64 7.04 -2.61
#